data_AF-A0A971ZYQ5-F1
#
_entry.id   AF-A0A971ZYQ5-F1
#
_cell.length_a   1.000
_cell.length_b   1.000
_cell.length_c   1.000
_cell.angle_alpha   90.00
_cell.angle_beta   90.00
_cell.angle_gamma   90.00
#
_symmetry.space_group_name_H-M   'P 1'
#
loop_
_entity.id
_entity.type
_entity.pdbx_description
1 polymer ?
#
loop_
_entity_poly.entity_id
_entity_poly.type
_entity_poly.pdbx_seq_one_letter_code
_entity_poly.pdbx_strand_id
1 'polypeptide(L)'
;MYNHADIEDVFQDTLIKVYENIYTLRNPNYFESWYISILINECRKKLRDKKKEVLRESIDYDEYYMDDYHFFQELNLLDDIYKEVIVLKYIAGYRQEEIASILHIPIGTVKSRIYRGLRELRKLMKEV
;
A
#
# COMPACT_ATOMS: atom_id res chain seq x y z
N MET A 1 -5.91 -7.35 -10.62
CA MET A 1 -5.73 -7.76 -9.20
C MET A 1 -4.46 -8.61 -9.12
N TYR A 2 -3.75 -8.64 -7.99
CA TYR A 2 -2.59 -9.51 -7.81
C TYR A 2 -3.08 -10.95 -7.66
N ASN A 3 -2.40 -11.90 -8.29
CA ASN A 3 -2.66 -13.31 -7.98
C ASN A 3 -1.93 -13.65 -6.66
N HIS A 4 -2.28 -14.77 -6.06
CA HIS A 4 -1.65 -15.23 -4.82
C HIS A 4 -0.12 -15.31 -4.95
N ALA A 5 0.36 -15.79 -6.11
CA ALA A 5 1.79 -15.91 -6.39
C ALA A 5 2.53 -14.56 -6.36
N ASP A 6 1.92 -13.48 -6.87
CA ASP A 6 2.52 -12.14 -6.81
C ASP A 6 2.68 -11.64 -5.37
N ILE A 7 1.72 -11.99 -4.50
CA ILE A 7 1.75 -11.63 -3.08
C ILE A 7 2.86 -12.42 -2.39
N GLU A 8 2.94 -13.73 -2.64
CA GLU A 8 4.00 -14.60 -2.13
C GLU A 8 5.39 -14.13 -2.56
N ASP A 9 5.58 -13.80 -3.85
CA ASP A 9 6.83 -13.26 -4.38
C ASP A 9 7.26 -12.00 -3.63
N VAL A 10 6.35 -11.02 -3.51
CA VAL A 10 6.63 -9.75 -2.83
C VAL A 10 6.97 -9.98 -1.36
N PHE A 11 6.25 -10.89 -0.70
CA PHE A 11 6.50 -11.22 0.69
C PHE A 11 7.85 -11.90 0.88
N GLN A 12 8.20 -12.85 0.01
CA GLN A 12 9.48 -13.55 0.04
C GLN A 12 10.65 -12.58 -0.20
N ASP A 13 10.57 -11.75 -1.25
CA ASP A 13 11.57 -10.72 -1.55
C ASP A 13 11.74 -9.75 -0.37
N THR A 14 10.64 -9.38 0.28
CA THR A 14 10.66 -8.50 1.46
C THR A 14 11.38 -9.18 2.62
N LEU A 15 11.05 -10.43 2.96
CA LEU A 15 11.67 -11.15 4.06
C LEU A 15 13.17 -11.36 3.85
N ILE A 16 13.58 -11.70 2.62
CA ILE A 16 14.99 -11.83 2.26
C ILE A 16 15.71 -10.50 2.51
N LYS A 17 15.17 -9.38 2.02
CA LYS A 17 15.79 -8.06 2.21
C LYS A 17 15.82 -7.62 3.67
N VAL A 18 14.77 -7.92 4.43
CA VAL A 18 14.73 -7.69 5.87
C VAL A 18 15.87 -8.46 6.54
N TYR A 19 15.99 -9.76 6.28
CA TYR A 19 17.05 -10.58 6.86
C TYR A 19 18.45 -10.08 6.49
N GLU A 20 18.67 -9.77 5.20
CA GLU A 20 19.95 -9.29 4.70
C GLU A 20 20.34 -7.93 5.28
N ASN A 21 19.39 -7.05 5.60
CA ASN A 21 19.67 -5.68 6.02
C ASN A 21 19.38 -5.42 7.50
N ILE A 22 18.97 -6.42 8.28
CA ILE A 22 18.56 -6.23 9.68
C ILE A 22 19.68 -5.63 10.55
N TYR A 23 20.94 -5.91 10.22
CA TYR A 23 22.10 -5.34 10.91
C TYR A 23 22.24 -3.82 10.74
N THR A 24 21.58 -3.23 9.74
CA THR A 24 21.57 -1.77 9.51
C THR A 24 20.60 -1.05 10.45
N LEU A 25 19.68 -1.78 11.09
CA LEU A 25 18.70 -1.23 12.01
C LEU A 25 19.36 -0.84 13.34
N ARG A 26 19.58 0.45 13.53
CA ARG A 26 20.25 0.98 14.73
C ARG A 26 19.40 0.93 16.00
N ASN A 27 18.09 0.97 15.85
CA ASN A 27 17.15 1.00 16.98
C ASN A 27 15.96 0.07 16.66
N PRO A 28 15.78 -1.03 17.42
CA PRO A 28 14.71 -2.00 17.23
C PRO A 28 13.29 -1.41 17.26
N ASN A 29 13.08 -0.28 17.96
CA ASN A 29 11.76 0.37 18.03
C ASN A 29 11.27 0.88 16.66
N TYR A 30 12.16 1.00 15.67
CA TYR A 30 11.79 1.37 14.31
C TYR A 30 11.66 0.18 13.36
N PHE A 31 11.81 -1.07 13.84
CA PHE A 31 11.74 -2.27 13.02
C PHE A 31 10.48 -2.27 12.15
N GLU A 32 9.33 -1.94 12.74
CA GLU A 32 8.05 -1.92 12.05
C GLU A 32 8.04 -0.97 10.86
N SER A 33 8.31 0.32 11.11
CA SER A 33 8.39 1.33 10.06
C SER A 33 9.44 0.99 8.99
N TRP A 34 10.57 0.41 9.41
CA TRP A 34 11.67 0.07 8.52
C TRP A 34 11.34 -1.10 7.59
N TYR A 35 10.76 -2.19 8.12
CA TYR A 35 10.35 -3.31 7.27
C TYR A 35 9.20 -2.90 6.33
N ILE A 36 8.28 -2.05 6.79
CA ILE A 36 7.19 -1.53 5.96
C ILE A 36 7.73 -0.71 4.79
N SER A 37 8.79 0.09 4.99
CA SER A 37 9.46 0.78 3.89
C SER A 37 10.03 -0.19 2.85
N ILE A 38 10.62 -1.31 3.30
CA ILE A 38 11.11 -2.37 2.39
C ILE A 38 9.95 -2.99 1.62
N LEU A 39 8.89 -3.40 2.32
CA LEU A 39 7.69 -3.99 1.72
C LEU A 39 7.06 -3.08 0.66
N ILE A 40 6.90 -1.79 0.95
CA ILE A 40 6.35 -0.82 0.00
C ILE A 40 7.23 -0.71 -1.25
N ASN A 41 8.55 -0.74 -1.09
CA ASN A 41 9.46 -0.70 -2.22
C ASN A 41 9.35 -1.96 -3.10
N GLU A 42 9.16 -3.14 -2.51
CA GLU A 42 8.88 -4.38 -3.27
C GLU A 42 7.53 -4.32 -3.99
N CYS A 43 6.48 -3.85 -3.32
CA CYS A 43 5.18 -3.62 -3.96
C CYS A 43 5.28 -2.68 -5.16
N ARG A 44 6.00 -1.55 -5.02
CA ARG A 44 6.22 -0.58 -6.12
C ARG A 44 7.03 -1.17 -7.27
N LYS A 45 8.03 -1.99 -6.97
CA LYS A 45 8.84 -2.71 -7.97
C LYS A 45 7.93 -3.64 -8.79
N LYS A 46 7.14 -4.50 -8.12
CA LYS A 46 6.19 -5.41 -8.78
C LYS A 46 5.12 -4.66 -9.57
N LEU A 47 4.57 -3.56 -9.05
CA LEU A 47 3.62 -2.67 -9.74
C LEU A 47 4.17 -2.15 -11.07
N ARG A 48 5.40 -1.65 -11.05
CA ARG A 48 6.06 -1.11 -12.25
C ARG A 48 6.26 -2.19 -13.31
N ASP A 49 6.58 -3.41 -12.88
CA ASP A 49 6.82 -4.53 -13.78
C ASP A 49 5.50 -5.05 -14.37
N LYS A 50 4.41 -5.09 -13.58
CA LYS A 50 3.07 -5.46 -14.04
C LYS A 50 2.41 -4.47 -14.98
N LYS A 51 2.69 -3.16 -14.88
CA LYS A 51 2.13 -2.16 -15.81
C LYS A 51 2.48 -2.44 -17.29
N LYS A 52 3.40 -3.38 -17.55
CA LYS A 52 3.78 -3.86 -18.88
C LYS A 52 2.98 -5.08 -19.39
N GLU A 53 2.24 -5.78 -18.53
CA GLU A 53 1.43 -6.95 -18.88
C GLU A 53 0.00 -6.77 -18.36
N VAL A 54 -0.98 -6.64 -19.25
CA VAL A 54 -2.40 -6.53 -18.86
C VAL A 54 -3.16 -7.75 -19.35
N LEU A 55 -3.52 -8.64 -18.43
CA LEU A 55 -4.71 -9.47 -18.51
C LEU A 55 -5.41 -9.44 -17.15
N ARG A 56 -6.72 -9.18 -17.14
CA ARG A 56 -7.57 -9.22 -15.94
C ARG A 56 -8.31 -10.55 -15.92
N GLU A 57 -8.11 -11.36 -14.90
CA GLU A 57 -9.01 -12.47 -14.55
C GLU A 57 -9.95 -12.04 -13.43
N SER A 58 -11.20 -12.50 -13.52
CA SER A 58 -12.27 -12.30 -12.55
C SER A 58 -12.16 -13.36 -11.44
N ILE A 59 -12.27 -12.93 -10.18
CA ILE A 59 -12.36 -13.82 -9.01
C ILE A 59 -13.79 -13.73 -8.46
N ASP A 60 -14.36 -14.89 -8.11
CA ASP A 60 -15.68 -15.04 -7.50
C ASP A 60 -15.55 -14.87 -5.97
N TYR A 61 -16.40 -14.04 -5.35
CA TYR A 61 -16.30 -13.69 -3.92
C TYR A 61 -17.59 -14.04 -3.17
N ASP A 62 -17.45 -14.54 -1.94
CA ASP A 62 -18.55 -14.79 -1.00
C ASP A 62 -19.19 -13.48 -0.49
N GLU A 63 -20.52 -13.48 -0.35
CA GLU A 63 -21.39 -12.34 -0.01
C GLU A 63 -21.04 -11.64 1.33
N TYR A 64 -20.38 -12.34 2.26
CA TYR A 64 -20.02 -11.81 3.59
C TYR A 64 -18.91 -10.73 3.56
N TYR A 65 -18.09 -10.70 2.50
CA TYR A 65 -17.00 -9.72 2.36
C TYR A 65 -17.33 -8.57 1.41
N MET A 66 -18.60 -8.44 1.01
CA MET A 66 -18.99 -7.53 -0.08
C MET A 66 -18.69 -6.06 0.24
N ASP A 67 -18.89 -5.62 1.48
CA ASP A 67 -18.68 -4.22 1.89
C ASP A 67 -17.18 -3.83 1.95
N ASP A 68 -16.36 -4.67 2.60
CA ASP A 68 -14.90 -4.50 2.60
C ASP A 68 -14.35 -4.57 1.17
N TYR A 69 -14.87 -5.50 0.36
CA TYR A 69 -14.47 -5.66 -1.04
C TYR A 69 -14.79 -4.41 -1.86
N HIS A 70 -15.99 -3.84 -1.73
CA HIS A 70 -16.36 -2.60 -2.42
C HIS A 70 -15.41 -1.46 -2.07
N PHE A 71 -15.08 -1.29 -0.78
CA PHE A 71 -14.11 -0.29 -0.35
C PHE A 71 -12.71 -0.52 -0.97
N PHE A 72 -12.22 -1.76 -0.99
CA PHE A 72 -10.93 -2.07 -1.62
C PHE A 72 -10.95 -1.90 -3.15
N GLN A 73 -12.08 -2.14 -3.82
CA GLN A 73 -12.23 -1.87 -5.25
C GLN A 73 -12.15 -0.36 -5.55
N GLU A 74 -12.82 0.47 -4.77
CA GLU A 74 -12.75 1.93 -4.91
C GLU A 74 -11.34 2.45 -4.63
N LEU A 75 -10.66 1.92 -3.60
CA LEU A 75 -9.26 2.26 -3.34
C LEU A 75 -8.36 1.89 -4.53
N ASN A 76 -8.63 0.78 -5.23
CA ASN A 76 -7.85 0.39 -6.41
C ASN A 76 -8.00 1.35 -7.60
N LEU A 77 -9.04 2.17 -7.63
CA LEU A 77 -9.24 3.22 -8.63
C LEU A 77 -8.41 4.48 -8.34
N LEU A 78 -7.96 4.66 -7.10
CA LEU A 78 -7.08 5.77 -6.75
C LEU A 78 -5.68 5.59 -7.34
N ASP A 79 -5.05 6.72 -7.69
CA ASP A 79 -3.62 6.76 -7.98
C ASP A 79 -2.83 6.18 -6.79
N ASP A 80 -1.80 5.39 -7.10
CA ASP A 80 -1.00 4.67 -6.12
C ASP A 80 -0.45 5.59 -5.02
N ILE A 81 -0.10 6.84 -5.36
CA ILE A 81 0.45 7.79 -4.37
C ILE A 81 -0.59 8.21 -3.32
N TYR A 82 -1.88 8.18 -3.65
CA TYR A 82 -2.98 8.51 -2.74
C TYR A 82 -3.42 7.28 -1.96
N LYS A 83 -3.54 6.14 -2.65
CA LYS A 83 -3.85 4.85 -2.05
C LYS A 83 -2.85 4.49 -0.96
N GLU A 84 -1.54 4.61 -1.22
CA GLU A 84 -0.49 4.32 -0.23
C GLU A 84 -0.69 5.09 1.08
N VAL A 85 -0.90 6.41 1.03
CA VAL A 85 -1.06 7.22 2.24
C VAL A 85 -2.39 6.97 2.94
N ILE A 86 -3.45 6.59 2.22
CA ILE A 86 -4.75 6.24 2.81
C ILE A 86 -4.66 4.89 3.52
N VAL A 87 -4.09 3.88 2.88
CA VAL A 87 -3.88 2.55 3.45
C VAL A 87 -3.03 2.66 4.72
N LEU A 88 -1.89 3.35 4.65
CA LEU A 88 -1.04 3.52 5.81
C LEU A 88 -1.73 4.27 6.96
N LYS A 89 -2.58 5.25 6.65
CA LYS A 89 -3.23 6.07 7.67
C LYS A 89 -4.44 5.39 8.33
N TYR A 90 -5.32 4.80 7.52
CA TYR A 90 -6.64 4.38 7.96
C TYR A 90 -6.78 2.87 8.11
N ILE A 91 -5.94 2.09 7.43
CA ILE A 91 -5.94 0.61 7.53
C ILE A 91 -4.81 0.17 8.46
N ALA A 92 -3.58 0.61 8.20
CA ALA A 92 -2.42 0.25 9.03
C ALA A 92 -2.26 1.10 10.29
N GLY A 93 -2.96 2.24 10.40
CA GLY A 93 -3.04 3.03 11.64
C GLY A 93 -1.84 3.95 11.95
N TYR A 94 -0.91 4.16 11.01
CA TYR A 94 0.26 5.00 11.24
C TYR A 94 -0.07 6.50 11.41
N ARG A 95 0.74 7.21 12.19
CA ARG A 95 0.71 8.67 12.30
C ARG A 95 1.33 9.31 11.07
N GLN A 96 1.00 10.57 10.79
CA GLN A 96 1.45 11.24 9.56
C GLN A 96 2.98 11.41 9.53
N GLU A 97 3.60 11.58 10.70
CA GLU A 97 5.04 11.62 10.92
C GLU A 97 5.68 10.27 10.56
N GLU A 98 5.08 9.16 10.99
CA GLU A 98 5.55 7.80 10.69
C GLU A 98 5.41 7.51 9.19
N ILE A 99 4.29 7.92 8.58
CA ILE A 99 4.09 7.80 7.13
C ILE A 99 5.14 8.59 6.36
N ALA A 100 5.49 9.81 6.82
CA ALA A 100 6.54 10.62 6.20
C ALA A 100 7.91 9.92 6.27
N SER A 101 8.23 9.30 7.41
CA SER A 101 9.43 8.50 7.58
C SER A 101 9.43 7.24 6.70
N ILE A 102 8.33 6.48 6.70
CA ILE A 102 8.17 5.24 5.93
C ILE A 102 8.32 5.50 4.42
N LEU A 103 7.66 6.54 3.92
CA LEU A 103 7.62 6.86 2.49
C LEU A 103 8.78 7.76 2.04
N HIS A 104 9.61 8.24 2.97
CA HIS A 104 10.68 9.21 2.72
C HIS A 104 10.21 10.47 1.98
N ILE A 105 9.11 11.06 2.43
CA ILE A 105 8.54 12.30 1.87
C ILE A 105 8.24 13.33 2.95
N PRO A 106 8.17 14.64 2.62
CA PRO A 106 7.81 15.66 3.62
C PRO A 106 6.43 15.43 4.23
N ILE A 107 6.26 15.72 5.52
CA ILE A 107 4.96 15.63 6.21
C ILE A 107 3.86 16.49 5.54
N GLY A 108 4.24 17.64 4.96
CA GLY A 108 3.31 18.45 4.15
C GLY A 108 2.82 17.72 2.90
N THR A 109 3.67 16.89 2.29
CA THR A 109 3.31 16.02 1.16
C THR A 109 2.38 14.90 1.62
N VAL A 110 2.63 14.29 2.79
CA VAL A 110 1.70 13.31 3.39
C VAL A 110 0.31 13.92 3.59
N LYS A 111 0.24 15.08 4.26
CA LYS A 111 -1.02 15.81 4.53
C LYS A 111 -1.79 16.12 3.25
N SER A 112 -1.10 16.67 2.25
CA SER A 112 -1.72 17.03 0.97
C SER A 112 -2.16 15.80 0.16
N ARG A 113 -1.39 14.71 0.16
CA ARG A 113 -1.79 13.44 -0.47
C ARG A 113 -3.00 12.80 0.22
N ILE A 114 -3.05 12.79 1.56
CA ILE A 114 -4.22 12.31 2.31
C ILE A 114 -5.45 13.14 1.95
N TYR A 115 -5.34 14.46 1.98
CA TYR A 115 -6.45 15.35 1.65
C TYR A 115 -6.98 15.12 0.22
N ARG A 116 -6.08 15.07 -0.77
CA ARG A 116 -6.46 14.82 -2.17
C ARG A 116 -7.05 13.43 -2.36
N GLY A 117 -6.42 12.41 -1.78
CA GLY A 117 -6.91 11.02 -1.84
C GLY A 117 -8.33 10.87 -1.29
N LEU A 118 -8.60 11.42 -0.10
CA LEU A 118 -9.95 11.39 0.49
C LEU A 118 -10.98 12.16 -0.35
N ARG A 119 -10.55 13.24 -1.01
CA ARG A 119 -11.43 14.00 -1.91
C ARG A 119 -11.77 13.20 -3.16
N GLU A 120 -10.84 12.47 -3.75
CA GLU A 120 -11.10 11.60 -4.90
C GLU A 120 -11.94 10.39 -4.48
N LEU A 121 -11.62 9.74 -3.37
CA LEU A 121 -12.41 8.61 -2.84
C LEU A 121 -13.87 9.00 -2.60
N ARG A 122 -14.10 10.18 -2.01
CA ARG A 122 -15.46 10.70 -1.80
C ARG A 122 -16.24 10.92 -3.09
N LYS A 123 -15.58 11.24 -4.21
CA LYS A 123 -16.29 11.35 -5.51
C LYS A 123 -16.71 9.98 -5.99
N LEU A 124 -15.80 9.01 -5.94
CA LEU A 124 -16.07 7.62 -6.32
C LEU A 124 -17.24 7.03 -5.52
N MET A 125 -17.24 7.25 -4.20
CA MET A 125 -18.29 6.76 -3.29
C MET A 125 -19.65 7.49 -3.41
N LYS A 126 -19.68 8.68 -4.03
CA LYS A 126 -20.93 9.46 -4.23
C LYS A 126 -21.61 9.17 -5.57
N GLU A 127 -20.92 8.47 -6.47
CA GLU A 127 -21.44 8.06 -7.77
C GLU A 127 -22.07 6.66 -7.73
N VAL A 128 -22.19 6.06 -6.53
CA VAL A 128 -22.84 4.77 -6.25
C VAL A 128 -24.18 4.98 -5.57
#